data_AF-A0A517NRR1-F1
#
_entry.id   AF-A0A517NRR1-F1
#
_cell.length_a   1.000
_cell.length_b   1.000
_cell.length_c   1.000
_cell.angle_alpha   90.00
_cell.angle_beta   90.00
_cell.angle_gamma   90.00
#
_symmetry.space_group_name_H-M   'P 1'
#
loop_
_entity.id
_entity.type
_entity.pdbx_description
1 polymer ?
#
loop_
_entity_poly.entity_id
_entity_poly.type
_entity_poly.pdbx_seq_one_letter_code
_entity_poly.pdbx_strand_id
1 'polypeptide(L)'
;MPNFAGQITAVNRGTYLEAPMKSLRFILTLLFLGIVSAQADDATEKKIVVVAGKPSHPPRMHEFNAGVQLLSESLKDAPGVDLTIVLNGWPADETVFEGADAVIFYMDGGKKHEVVKEEGRRLKMVDEWAKKGVGLGFMHYGVEILAEDASAEFKRWIGGHYENMHSCNPMWEPNFVTFPDHPIANGVKPFQIKDEWYFNMRFAAGIDGTNAAEVEGLKFTPILVATPSDDVRDGPYVYPKGPYQHIQASKGRAEAMMWAVERPDGGRGFGFTGGHYHDNWGNDDFRKVVLNALLWVAKAEVPASGVDSSVSKDQLDANLDPKNKR
;
A
#
# COMPACT_ATOMS: atom_id res chain seq x y z
N MET A 1 -68.78 -18.40 63.23
CA MET A 1 -67.57 -19.22 63.45
C MET A 1 -67.97 -20.68 63.41
N PRO A 2 -67.21 -21.63 62.85
CA PRO A 2 -66.10 -21.58 61.88
C PRO A 2 -66.57 -22.07 60.47
N ASN A 3 -66.05 -21.60 59.33
CA ASN A 3 -64.72 -21.71 58.70
C ASN A 3 -64.36 -23.14 58.25
N PHE A 4 -64.24 -23.38 56.94
CA PHE A 4 -62.99 -23.78 56.27
C PHE A 4 -63.13 -23.83 54.74
N ALA A 5 -62.07 -23.38 54.09
CA ALA A 5 -61.85 -23.20 52.66
C ALA A 5 -61.32 -24.47 51.95
N GLY A 6 -61.35 -24.48 50.61
CA GLY A 6 -60.54 -25.39 49.79
C GLY A 6 -60.91 -25.40 48.31
N GLN A 7 -59.98 -24.92 47.47
CA GLN A 7 -60.07 -24.65 46.02
C GLN A 7 -60.20 -25.88 45.12
N ILE A 8 -60.85 -25.71 43.95
CA ILE A 8 -60.46 -26.33 42.67
C ILE A 8 -60.80 -25.34 41.55
N THR A 9 -59.91 -25.10 40.58
CA THR A 9 -60.37 -24.71 39.24
C THR A 9 -59.39 -25.13 38.15
N ALA A 10 -59.99 -25.65 37.08
CA ALA A 10 -59.38 -26.31 35.95
C ALA A 10 -59.50 -25.46 34.68
N VAL A 11 -58.49 -25.59 33.82
CA VAL A 11 -58.52 -25.79 32.36
C VAL A 11 -59.55 -25.05 31.49
N ASN A 12 -58.98 -24.16 30.65
CA ASN A 12 -59.22 -23.93 29.21
C ASN A 12 -60.56 -24.36 28.57
N ARG A 13 -61.24 -23.39 27.93
CA ARG A 13 -62.05 -23.57 26.71
C ARG A 13 -61.95 -22.33 25.83
N GLY A 14 -61.83 -22.55 24.53
CA GLY A 14 -61.62 -21.53 23.53
C GLY A 14 -62.87 -21.06 22.77
N THR A 15 -62.53 -20.37 21.67
CA THR A 15 -63.28 -20.04 20.45
C THR A 15 -64.47 -19.09 20.54
N TYR A 16 -64.28 -17.89 19.98
CA TYR A 16 -65.25 -17.23 19.09
C TYR A 16 -64.49 -16.48 17.97
N LEU A 17 -64.82 -16.82 16.73
CA LEU A 17 -64.53 -16.05 15.50
C LEU A 17 -65.71 -15.11 15.28
N GLU A 18 -65.47 -13.81 15.05
CA GLU A 18 -66.14 -12.97 14.04
C GLU A 18 -65.29 -11.71 13.80
N ALA A 19 -65.03 -11.41 12.52
CA ALA A 19 -64.55 -10.11 12.01
C ALA A 19 -65.70 -9.51 11.15
N PRO A 20 -65.66 -8.26 10.62
CA PRO A 20 -64.57 -7.27 10.60
C PRO A 20 -65.04 -5.82 10.89
N MET A 21 -64.14 -4.89 11.22
CA MET A 21 -64.40 -3.46 10.91
C MET A 21 -63.13 -2.62 10.88
N LYS A 22 -62.92 -2.02 9.70
CA LYS A 22 -61.83 -1.12 9.33
C LYS A 22 -61.88 0.17 10.17
N SER A 23 -60.76 0.54 10.78
CA SER A 23 -60.47 1.94 11.11
C SER A 23 -58.97 2.17 11.04
N LEU A 24 -58.56 2.56 9.84
CA LEU A 24 -57.21 3.01 9.50
C LEU A 24 -56.96 4.35 10.21
N ARG A 25 -56.18 4.33 11.30
CA ARG A 25 -55.61 5.55 11.88
C ARG A 25 -54.36 5.89 11.07
N PHE A 26 -54.47 6.93 10.23
CA PHE A 26 -53.35 7.55 9.54
C PHE A 26 -52.37 8.13 10.58
N ILE A 27 -51.20 7.51 10.74
CA ILE A 27 -50.04 8.14 11.38
C ILE A 27 -49.31 8.88 10.26
N LEU A 28 -49.38 10.21 10.28
CA LEU A 28 -48.66 11.07 9.35
C LEU A 28 -47.21 11.17 9.82
N THR A 29 -46.36 10.24 9.38
CA THR A 29 -44.90 10.35 9.57
C THR A 29 -44.37 11.35 8.54
N LEU A 30 -44.10 12.58 8.99
CA LEU A 30 -43.35 13.57 8.22
C LEU A 30 -41.92 13.06 8.04
N LEU A 31 -41.64 12.43 6.89
CA LEU A 31 -40.28 12.23 6.40
C LEU A 31 -39.69 13.60 6.07
N PHE A 32 -38.83 14.13 6.94
CA PHE A 32 -37.87 15.15 6.55
C PHE A 32 -36.85 14.47 5.64
N LEU A 33 -37.10 14.52 4.33
CA LEU A 33 -36.09 14.20 3.33
C LEU A 33 -35.10 15.37 3.32
N GLY A 34 -34.09 15.31 4.18
CA GLY A 34 -32.95 16.20 4.11
C GLY A 34 -32.24 15.93 2.78
N ILE A 35 -32.44 16.83 1.81
CA ILE A 35 -31.62 16.88 0.61
C ILE A 35 -30.23 17.33 1.10
N VAL A 36 -29.37 16.35 1.40
CA VAL A 36 -27.94 16.60 1.46
C VAL A 36 -27.54 16.86 0.02
N SER A 37 -27.50 18.13 -0.36
CA SER A 37 -26.73 18.53 -1.53
C SER A 37 -25.28 18.16 -1.21
N ALA A 38 -24.84 17.01 -1.72
CA ALA A 38 -23.43 16.76 -1.89
C ALA A 38 -22.92 17.89 -2.78
N GLN A 39 -22.25 18.88 -2.19
CA GLN A 39 -21.32 19.67 -2.96
C GLN A 39 -20.33 18.65 -3.48
N ALA A 40 -20.43 18.34 -4.77
CA ALA A 40 -19.27 17.87 -5.49
C ALA A 40 -18.28 19.03 -5.35
N ASP A 41 -17.35 18.90 -4.40
CA ASP A 41 -16.11 19.63 -4.51
C ASP A 41 -15.64 19.37 -5.94
N ASP A 42 -15.39 20.43 -6.71
CA ASP A 42 -14.55 20.33 -7.91
C ASP A 42 -13.20 19.85 -7.39
N ALA A 43 -13.09 18.53 -7.19
CA ALA A 43 -11.93 17.89 -6.66
C ALA A 43 -10.87 18.09 -7.73
N THR A 44 -10.00 19.07 -7.49
CA THR A 44 -8.83 19.30 -8.32
C THR A 44 -8.12 17.97 -8.43
N GLU A 45 -8.04 17.48 -9.65
CA GLU A 45 -7.45 16.20 -10.01
C GLU A 45 -6.07 16.06 -9.36
N LYS A 46 -5.86 14.97 -8.62
CA LYS A 46 -4.62 14.71 -7.90
C LYS A 46 -3.55 14.26 -8.88
N LYS A 47 -2.48 15.05 -9.00
CA LYS A 47 -1.39 14.75 -9.92
C LYS A 47 -0.41 13.77 -9.28
N ILE A 48 -0.29 12.59 -9.87
CA ILE A 48 0.63 11.54 -9.46
C ILE A 48 1.69 11.36 -10.52
N VAL A 49 2.97 11.47 -10.14
CA VAL A 49 4.09 11.18 -11.03
C VAL A 49 4.75 9.87 -10.62
N VAL A 50 4.77 8.87 -11.52
CA VAL A 50 5.45 7.59 -11.28
C VAL A 50 6.68 7.49 -12.18
N VAL A 51 7.87 7.45 -11.58
CA VAL A 51 9.15 7.36 -12.26
C VAL A 51 9.60 5.89 -12.32
N ALA A 52 9.64 5.34 -13.53
CA ALA A 52 10.26 4.04 -13.79
C ALA A 52 11.77 4.17 -13.96
N GLY A 53 12.51 3.22 -13.40
CA GLY A 53 13.95 3.09 -13.61
C GLY A 53 14.31 2.70 -15.05
N LYS A 54 15.61 2.74 -15.35
CA LYS A 54 16.16 2.21 -16.61
C LYS A 54 16.08 0.67 -16.61
N PRO A 55 15.98 0.03 -17.79
CA PRO A 55 16.06 -1.42 -17.91
C PRO A 55 17.26 -1.99 -17.16
N SER A 56 16.99 -2.92 -16.25
CA SER A 56 17.97 -3.67 -15.46
C SER A 56 17.56 -5.14 -15.39
N HIS A 57 18.37 -6.01 -14.78
CA HIS A 57 18.04 -7.44 -14.60
C HIS A 57 17.70 -8.23 -15.88
N PRO A 58 17.55 -9.57 -15.80
CA PRO A 58 17.06 -10.38 -16.91
C PRO A 58 15.62 -10.06 -17.31
N PRO A 59 15.17 -10.50 -18.51
CA PRO A 59 13.78 -10.35 -18.92
C PRO A 59 12.78 -10.86 -17.87
N ARG A 60 11.67 -10.12 -17.70
CA ARG A 60 10.59 -10.34 -16.72
C ARG A 60 10.96 -10.09 -15.26
N MET A 61 12.17 -9.59 -15.00
CA MET A 61 12.62 -9.10 -13.70
C MET A 61 12.91 -7.61 -13.79
N HIS A 62 12.46 -6.81 -12.83
CA HIS A 62 12.64 -5.36 -12.79
C HIS A 62 12.20 -4.71 -14.12
N GLU A 63 11.01 -5.08 -14.60
CA GLU A 63 10.38 -4.47 -15.78
C GLU A 63 9.73 -3.14 -15.39
N PHE A 64 10.53 -2.18 -14.95
CA PHE A 64 10.01 -0.95 -14.36
C PHE A 64 9.15 -0.16 -15.34
N ASN A 65 9.58 -0.01 -16.60
CA ASN A 65 8.80 0.72 -17.59
C ASN A 65 7.49 0.00 -17.92
N ALA A 66 7.51 -1.32 -18.07
CA ALA A 66 6.31 -2.10 -18.34
C ALA A 66 5.33 -2.05 -17.15
N GLY A 67 5.86 -2.17 -15.93
CA GLY A 67 5.09 -2.12 -14.70
C GLY A 67 4.38 -0.79 -14.50
N VAL A 68 5.06 0.35 -14.64
CA VAL A 68 4.38 1.66 -14.48
C VAL A 68 3.33 1.92 -15.55
N GLN A 69 3.55 1.46 -16.79
CA GLN A 69 2.55 1.58 -17.87
C GLN A 69 1.31 0.73 -17.56
N LEU A 70 1.50 -0.48 -17.04
CA LEU A 70 0.41 -1.37 -16.65
C LEU A 70 -0.38 -0.82 -15.44
N LEU A 71 0.32 -0.27 -14.44
CA LEU A 71 -0.32 0.38 -13.28
C LEU A 71 -1.06 1.65 -13.68
N SER A 72 -0.50 2.44 -14.60
CA SER A 72 -1.17 3.61 -15.18
C SER A 72 -2.47 3.22 -15.90
N GLU A 73 -2.42 2.18 -16.74
CA GLU A 73 -3.61 1.65 -17.42
C GLU A 73 -4.65 1.14 -16.42
N SER A 74 -4.21 0.57 -15.29
CA SER A 74 -5.10 0.08 -14.23
C SER A 74 -5.77 1.20 -13.42
N LEU A 75 -5.30 2.45 -13.55
CA LEU A 75 -5.85 3.63 -12.86
C LEU A 75 -6.51 4.63 -13.81
N LYS A 76 -6.53 4.39 -15.12
CA LYS A 76 -7.01 5.37 -16.12
C LYS A 76 -8.45 5.84 -15.91
N ASP A 77 -9.27 5.00 -15.29
CA ASP A 77 -10.69 5.26 -15.03
C ASP A 77 -10.95 5.67 -13.55
N ALA A 78 -9.88 5.84 -12.75
CA ALA A 78 -10.00 6.29 -11.37
C ALA A 78 -10.37 7.78 -11.32
N PRO A 79 -11.47 8.17 -10.66
CA PRO A 79 -11.89 9.57 -10.64
C PRO A 79 -10.94 10.43 -9.82
N GLY A 80 -10.72 11.66 -10.27
CA GLY A 80 -9.99 12.68 -9.52
C GLY A 80 -8.49 12.46 -9.42
N VAL A 81 -7.88 11.70 -10.36
CA VAL A 81 -6.44 11.46 -10.42
C VAL A 81 -5.90 11.56 -11.85
N ASP A 82 -4.83 12.34 -12.02
CA ASP A 82 -4.01 12.42 -13.22
C ASP A 82 -2.69 11.70 -12.94
N LEU A 83 -2.53 10.50 -13.49
CA LEU A 83 -1.29 9.73 -13.36
C LEU A 83 -0.40 9.94 -14.58
N THR A 84 0.71 10.63 -14.37
CA THR A 84 1.79 10.80 -15.34
C THR A 84 2.92 9.81 -15.06
N ILE A 85 3.35 9.09 -16.09
CA ILE A 85 4.52 8.20 -16.01
C ILE A 85 5.76 8.86 -16.61
N VAL A 86 6.91 8.63 -15.97
CA VAL A 86 8.24 8.95 -16.52
C VAL A 86 8.98 7.65 -16.75
N LEU A 87 9.50 7.45 -17.96
CA LEU A 87 10.21 6.24 -18.35
C LEU A 87 11.72 6.46 -18.35
N ASN A 88 12.47 5.39 -18.06
CA ASN A 88 13.92 5.31 -18.19
C ASN A 88 14.73 6.23 -17.27
N GLY A 89 14.30 6.35 -16.01
CA GLY A 89 14.99 7.06 -14.95
C GLY A 89 14.51 8.49 -14.78
N TRP A 90 15.35 9.33 -14.19
CA TRP A 90 15.01 10.72 -13.91
C TRP A 90 14.74 11.50 -15.22
N PRO A 91 13.67 12.31 -15.29
CA PRO A 91 13.28 12.99 -16.53
C PRO A 91 14.29 14.08 -16.90
N ALA A 92 14.46 14.31 -18.20
CA ALA A 92 15.23 15.46 -18.69
C ALA A 92 14.48 16.78 -18.47
N ASP A 93 13.15 16.75 -18.57
CA ASP A 93 12.25 17.87 -18.29
C ASP A 93 11.62 17.69 -16.90
N GLU A 94 12.13 18.43 -15.93
CA GLU A 94 11.66 18.37 -14.54
C GLU A 94 10.33 19.10 -14.31
N THR A 95 9.79 19.82 -15.32
CA THR A 95 8.47 20.46 -15.22
C THR A 95 7.35 19.44 -15.04
N VAL A 96 7.58 18.17 -15.38
CA VAL A 96 6.66 17.07 -15.10
C VAL A 96 6.31 16.97 -13.60
N PHE A 97 7.23 17.37 -12.71
CA PHE A 97 7.00 17.37 -11.26
C PHE A 97 6.23 18.59 -10.74
N GLU A 98 6.05 19.64 -11.54
CA GLU A 98 5.33 20.83 -11.11
C GLU A 98 3.89 20.50 -10.75
N GLY A 99 3.47 20.92 -9.55
CA GLY A 99 2.13 20.67 -9.03
C GLY A 99 1.83 19.22 -8.64
N ALA A 100 2.83 18.32 -8.61
CA ALA A 100 2.59 16.94 -8.20
C ALA A 100 2.13 16.85 -6.72
N ASP A 101 1.01 16.16 -6.49
CA ASP A 101 0.55 15.79 -5.15
C ASP A 101 1.35 14.59 -4.60
N ALA A 102 1.85 13.72 -5.49
CA ALA A 102 2.75 12.63 -5.14
C ALA A 102 3.76 12.30 -6.23
N VAL A 103 4.94 11.83 -5.80
CA VAL A 103 5.99 11.28 -6.66
C VAL A 103 6.40 9.90 -6.15
N ILE A 104 6.35 8.90 -7.03
CA ILE A 104 6.65 7.51 -6.72
C ILE A 104 7.81 7.04 -7.59
N PHE A 105 8.75 6.29 -7.00
CA PHE A 105 9.91 5.75 -7.67
C PHE A 105 9.86 4.22 -7.68
N TYR A 106 9.73 3.64 -8.87
CA TYR A 106 9.83 2.20 -9.11
C TYR A 106 11.03 1.94 -10.02
N MET A 107 12.19 1.72 -9.40
CA MET A 107 13.48 1.79 -10.08
C MET A 107 14.58 1.00 -9.35
N ASP A 108 15.79 0.96 -9.91
CA ASP A 108 16.97 0.42 -9.25
C ASP A 108 17.38 1.27 -8.03
N GLY A 109 17.99 0.61 -7.02
CA GLY A 109 18.43 1.23 -5.76
C GLY A 109 19.95 1.41 -5.61
N GLY A 110 20.37 1.62 -4.36
CA GLY A 110 21.77 1.77 -3.96
C GLY A 110 22.49 2.84 -4.77
N LYS A 111 23.68 2.53 -5.31
CA LYS A 111 24.44 3.47 -6.15
C LYS A 111 23.75 3.87 -7.45
N LYS A 112 22.72 3.15 -7.89
CA LYS A 112 21.96 3.47 -9.11
C LYS A 112 20.69 4.27 -8.82
N HIS A 113 20.36 4.47 -7.56
CA HIS A 113 19.17 5.17 -7.13
C HIS A 113 19.16 6.61 -7.67
N GLU A 114 18.15 6.98 -8.47
CA GLU A 114 18.16 8.24 -9.22
C GLU A 114 18.14 9.48 -8.30
N VAL A 115 17.56 9.36 -7.10
CA VAL A 115 17.46 10.47 -6.12
C VAL A 115 18.82 10.90 -5.56
N VAL A 116 19.82 10.02 -5.47
CA VAL A 116 21.15 10.37 -4.91
C VAL A 116 22.17 10.75 -5.98
N LYS A 117 21.72 10.88 -7.23
CA LYS A 117 22.56 11.32 -8.35
C LYS A 117 22.76 12.83 -8.37
N GLU A 118 23.63 13.25 -9.28
CA GLU A 118 23.96 14.66 -9.53
C GLU A 118 24.43 15.39 -8.27
N GLU A 119 25.36 14.77 -7.56
CA GLU A 119 26.04 15.36 -6.39
C GLU A 119 25.04 15.86 -5.32
N GLY A 120 23.93 15.11 -5.15
CA GLY A 120 22.89 15.40 -4.16
C GLY A 120 21.88 16.47 -4.57
N ARG A 121 21.92 17.01 -5.80
CA ARG A 121 20.92 17.98 -6.28
C ARG A 121 19.51 17.40 -6.24
N ARG A 122 19.35 16.18 -6.75
CA ARG A 122 18.04 15.50 -6.80
C ARG A 122 17.52 15.16 -5.41
N LEU A 123 18.40 14.76 -4.50
CA LEU A 123 18.05 14.49 -3.10
C LEU A 123 17.47 15.75 -2.44
N LYS A 124 18.13 16.90 -2.61
CA LYS A 124 17.62 18.19 -2.13
C LYS A 124 16.26 18.54 -2.75
N MET A 125 16.08 18.28 -4.04
CA MET A 125 14.80 18.53 -4.72
C MET A 125 13.67 17.69 -4.11
N VAL A 126 13.88 16.39 -3.93
CA VAL A 126 12.91 15.48 -3.28
C VAL A 126 12.64 15.91 -1.83
N ASP A 127 13.67 16.36 -1.11
CA ASP A 127 13.48 16.86 0.26
C ASP A 127 12.59 18.10 0.32
N GLU A 128 12.75 19.02 -0.63
CA GLU A 128 11.88 20.20 -0.72
C GLU A 128 10.44 19.83 -1.09
N TRP A 129 10.21 18.77 -1.89
CA TRP A 129 8.87 18.24 -2.10
C TRP A 129 8.28 17.65 -0.82
N ALA A 130 9.08 16.86 -0.08
CA ALA A 130 8.66 16.29 1.18
C ALA A 130 8.20 17.38 2.16
N LYS A 131 9.00 18.43 2.35
CA LYS A 131 8.68 19.57 3.25
C LYS A 131 7.40 20.32 2.85
N LYS A 132 7.02 20.28 1.57
CA LYS A 132 5.78 20.87 1.04
C LYS A 132 4.57 19.92 1.17
N GLY A 133 4.75 18.75 1.78
CA GLY A 133 3.69 17.78 2.01
C GLY A 133 3.33 16.93 0.78
N VAL A 134 4.17 16.93 -0.26
CA VAL A 134 4.07 16.04 -1.43
C VAL A 134 4.26 14.60 -0.97
N GLY A 135 3.39 13.69 -1.42
CA GLY A 135 3.45 12.27 -1.15
C GLY A 135 4.68 11.61 -1.78
N LEU A 136 5.37 10.71 -1.06
CA LEU A 136 6.55 10.01 -1.59
C LEU A 136 6.41 8.49 -1.50
N GLY A 137 6.58 7.80 -2.62
CA GLY A 137 6.57 6.33 -2.69
C GLY A 137 7.88 5.77 -3.22
N PHE A 138 8.36 4.68 -2.64
CA PHE A 138 9.52 3.95 -3.14
C PHE A 138 9.20 2.46 -3.21
N MET A 139 9.45 1.86 -4.38
CA MET A 139 9.02 0.50 -4.68
C MET A 139 10.20 -0.39 -5.07
N HIS A 140 10.13 -1.63 -4.62
CA HIS A 140 11.11 -2.68 -4.84
C HIS A 140 12.54 -2.22 -4.51
N TYR A 141 13.47 -2.37 -5.46
CA TYR A 141 14.84 -1.92 -5.30
C TYR A 141 14.96 -0.41 -5.01
N GLY A 142 13.95 0.39 -5.35
CA GLY A 142 13.87 1.81 -5.00
C GLY A 142 13.79 2.08 -3.49
N VAL A 143 13.47 1.09 -2.64
CA VAL A 143 13.57 1.25 -1.18
C VAL A 143 14.99 1.07 -0.64
N GLU A 144 15.97 0.67 -1.47
CA GLU A 144 17.37 0.56 -1.08
C GLU A 144 18.14 1.85 -1.34
N ILE A 145 18.78 2.33 -0.27
CA ILE A 145 19.70 3.46 -0.31
C ILE A 145 20.99 3.10 0.42
N LEU A 146 22.11 3.71 0.01
CA LEU A 146 23.32 3.62 0.83
C LEU A 146 23.12 4.45 2.09
N ALA A 147 23.58 3.92 3.23
CA ALA A 147 23.34 4.53 4.54
C ALA A 147 23.92 5.95 4.62
N GLU A 148 25.10 6.15 4.02
CA GLU A 148 25.80 7.42 3.93
C GLU A 148 25.13 8.44 3.01
N ASP A 149 24.25 8.01 2.09
CA ASP A 149 23.65 8.89 1.09
C ASP A 149 22.35 9.53 1.57
N ALA A 150 21.40 8.73 2.10
CA ALA A 150 20.04 9.24 2.38
C ALA A 150 19.23 8.48 3.43
N SER A 151 19.88 7.77 4.38
CA SER A 151 19.17 7.00 5.42
C SER A 151 18.22 7.88 6.26
N ALA A 152 18.66 9.08 6.63
CA ALA A 152 17.88 9.99 7.47
C ALA A 152 16.65 10.52 6.71
N GLU A 153 16.83 10.84 5.43
CA GLU A 153 15.79 11.28 4.51
C GLU A 153 14.74 10.18 4.33
N PHE A 154 15.13 8.96 4.00
CA PHE A 154 14.17 7.86 3.79
C PHE A 154 13.37 7.52 5.05
N LYS A 155 14.02 7.53 6.23
CA LYS A 155 13.31 7.37 7.51
C LYS A 155 12.29 8.47 7.73
N ARG A 156 12.60 9.71 7.37
CA ARG A 156 11.69 10.85 7.50
C ARG A 156 10.58 10.84 6.44
N TRP A 157 10.88 10.44 5.21
CA TRP A 157 9.97 10.48 4.06
C TRP A 157 8.98 9.32 4.03
N ILE A 158 9.49 8.11 4.23
CA ILE A 158 8.72 6.88 4.10
C ILE A 158 8.78 5.98 5.32
N GLY A 159 9.44 6.38 6.41
CA GLY A 159 9.50 5.62 7.66
C GLY A 159 10.62 4.59 7.76
N GLY A 160 11.27 4.25 6.65
CA GLY A 160 12.39 3.31 6.66
C GLY A 160 12.89 2.94 5.28
N HIS A 161 13.94 2.13 5.21
CA HIS A 161 14.57 1.71 3.95
C HIS A 161 15.29 0.38 4.11
N TYR A 162 15.66 -0.22 2.97
CA TYR A 162 16.65 -1.28 2.94
C TYR A 162 18.03 -0.66 3.18
N GLU A 163 18.82 -1.26 4.06
CA GLU A 163 20.21 -0.85 4.31
C GLU A 163 21.15 -2.02 4.02
N ASN A 164 22.12 -1.79 3.14
CA ASN A 164 23.16 -2.78 2.85
C ASN A 164 23.88 -3.21 4.14
N MET A 165 24.25 -4.48 4.24
CA MET A 165 24.81 -5.11 5.46
C MET A 165 23.84 -5.19 6.66
N HIS A 166 22.60 -4.71 6.54
CA HIS A 166 21.59 -4.81 7.60
C HIS A 166 20.37 -5.60 7.15
N SER A 167 19.75 -5.19 6.05
CA SER A 167 18.57 -5.82 5.47
C SER A 167 18.93 -7.03 4.59
N CYS A 168 17.93 -7.79 4.15
CA CYS A 168 18.13 -8.87 3.18
C CYS A 168 16.95 -9.01 2.22
N ASN A 169 17.22 -9.64 1.08
CA ASN A 169 16.36 -9.72 -0.10
C ASN A 169 16.18 -11.18 -0.60
N PRO A 170 15.60 -12.09 0.20
CA PRO A 170 15.35 -13.45 -0.26
C PRO A 170 14.31 -13.53 -1.37
N MET A 171 14.41 -14.61 -2.15
CA MET A 171 13.31 -15.10 -2.99
C MET A 171 12.41 -16.00 -2.14
N TRP A 172 11.22 -15.54 -1.79
CA TRP A 172 10.27 -16.33 -0.97
C TRP A 172 8.82 -15.98 -1.29
N GLU A 173 7.89 -16.72 -0.69
CA GLU A 173 6.47 -16.70 -1.03
C GLU A 173 5.61 -16.51 0.24
N PRO A 174 5.61 -15.29 0.82
CA PRO A 174 4.80 -14.97 1.99
C PRO A 174 3.31 -15.14 1.70
N ASN A 175 2.57 -15.60 2.71
CA ASN A 175 1.12 -15.66 2.68
C ASN A 175 0.55 -14.46 3.45
N PHE A 176 -0.06 -13.51 2.73
CA PHE A 176 -0.68 -12.32 3.32
C PHE A 176 -2.14 -12.59 3.59
N VAL A 177 -2.49 -12.75 4.87
CA VAL A 177 -3.85 -13.17 5.31
C VAL A 177 -4.51 -12.17 6.25
N THR A 178 -3.78 -11.18 6.72
CA THR A 178 -4.25 -10.14 7.65
C THR A 178 -3.82 -8.78 7.14
N PHE A 179 -4.74 -7.82 7.16
CA PHE A 179 -4.51 -6.46 6.69
C PHE A 179 -4.99 -5.46 7.76
N PRO A 180 -4.32 -4.31 7.92
CA PRO A 180 -4.75 -3.29 8.88
C PRO A 180 -6.02 -2.56 8.42
N ASP A 181 -6.67 -1.87 9.35
CA ASP A 181 -7.67 -0.85 9.03
C ASP A 181 -6.96 0.40 8.49
N HIS A 182 -6.68 0.40 7.19
CA HIS A 182 -5.96 1.48 6.51
C HIS A 182 -6.42 1.56 5.05
N PRO A 183 -6.59 2.75 4.44
CA PRO A 183 -7.11 2.88 3.07
C PRO A 183 -6.33 2.06 2.03
N ILE A 184 -5.01 1.94 2.18
CA ILE A 184 -4.18 1.09 1.29
C ILE A 184 -4.65 -0.37 1.26
N ALA A 185 -5.18 -0.87 2.37
CA ALA A 185 -5.68 -2.24 2.51
C ALA A 185 -7.14 -2.42 2.04
N ASN A 186 -7.84 -1.36 1.62
CA ASN A 186 -9.24 -1.45 1.21
C ASN A 186 -9.46 -2.50 0.11
N GLY A 187 -10.34 -3.45 0.39
CA GLY A 187 -10.76 -4.51 -0.53
C GLY A 187 -9.65 -5.47 -0.99
N VAL A 188 -8.48 -5.43 -0.36
CA VAL A 188 -7.41 -6.42 -0.57
C VAL A 188 -7.82 -7.72 0.10
N LYS A 189 -7.83 -8.81 -0.66
CA LYS A 189 -8.09 -10.16 -0.17
C LYS A 189 -6.79 -10.91 0.09
N PRO A 190 -6.82 -12.03 0.84
CA PRO A 190 -5.62 -12.83 1.05
C PRO A 190 -4.97 -13.28 -0.26
N PHE A 191 -3.65 -13.14 -0.37
CA PHE A 191 -2.88 -13.56 -1.52
C PHE A 191 -1.50 -14.08 -1.11
N GLN A 192 -0.92 -14.89 -2.00
CA GLN A 192 0.40 -15.47 -1.84
C GLN A 192 1.09 -15.46 -3.20
N ILE A 193 2.29 -14.88 -3.25
CA ILE A 193 3.10 -14.81 -4.46
C ILE A 193 4.58 -14.94 -4.13
N LYS A 194 5.31 -15.64 -5.00
CA LYS A 194 6.77 -15.67 -4.96
C LYS A 194 7.33 -14.37 -5.54
N ASP A 195 8.18 -13.70 -4.78
CA ASP A 195 8.87 -12.47 -5.20
C ASP A 195 10.22 -12.36 -4.47
N GLU A 196 11.01 -11.34 -4.81
CA GLU A 196 12.17 -10.93 -4.01
C GLU A 196 11.71 -9.96 -2.91
N TRP A 197 11.16 -10.52 -1.84
CA TRP A 197 10.57 -9.75 -0.75
C TRP A 197 11.61 -9.40 0.32
N TYR A 198 11.90 -8.12 0.48
CA TYR A 198 12.94 -7.66 1.42
C TYR A 198 12.42 -7.60 2.85
N PHE A 199 13.29 -7.89 3.81
CA PHE A 199 12.99 -7.72 5.23
C PHE A 199 14.24 -7.39 6.08
N ASN A 200 14.01 -7.22 7.39
CA ASN A 200 14.96 -6.64 8.33
C ASN A 200 15.35 -5.20 7.92
N MET A 201 14.32 -4.39 7.67
CA MET A 201 14.44 -3.03 7.20
C MET A 201 14.90 -2.08 8.33
N ARG A 202 15.54 -0.97 7.96
CA ARG A 202 15.86 0.12 8.89
C ARG A 202 14.71 1.09 8.97
N PHE A 203 13.88 0.97 10.00
CA PHE A 203 12.82 1.94 10.28
C PHE A 203 13.28 3.08 11.21
N ALA A 204 12.52 4.17 11.19
CA ALA A 204 12.71 5.31 12.06
C ALA A 204 12.63 4.89 13.54
N ALA A 205 13.48 5.50 14.38
CA ALA A 205 13.49 5.33 15.83
C ALA A 205 13.45 3.87 16.35
N GLY A 206 13.98 2.92 15.57
CA GLY A 206 14.05 1.52 15.98
C GLY A 206 12.72 0.77 15.96
N ILE A 207 11.70 1.29 15.26
CA ILE A 207 10.48 0.52 14.93
C ILE A 207 10.92 -0.81 14.30
N ASP A 208 10.32 -1.92 14.72
CA ASP A 208 10.67 -3.24 14.19
C ASP A 208 9.91 -3.62 12.91
N GLY A 209 8.89 -2.82 12.56
CA GLY A 209 8.04 -2.99 11.38
C GLY A 209 6.87 -3.95 11.59
N THR A 210 6.70 -4.54 12.77
CA THR A 210 5.68 -5.57 13.01
C THR A 210 4.31 -4.99 13.30
N ASN A 211 4.26 -3.85 13.99
CA ASN A 211 3.06 -3.22 14.48
C ASN A 211 3.03 -1.73 14.12
N ALA A 212 1.83 -1.14 14.13
CA ALA A 212 1.70 0.31 14.00
C ALA A 212 2.40 1.02 15.17
N ALA A 213 3.00 2.17 14.89
CA ALA A 213 3.72 2.97 15.87
C ALA A 213 3.59 4.47 15.54
N GLU A 214 3.76 5.32 16.54
CA GLU A 214 3.88 6.76 16.34
C GLU A 214 5.14 7.24 17.04
N VAL A 215 6.02 7.92 16.30
CA VAL A 215 7.25 8.48 16.85
C VAL A 215 7.45 9.89 16.32
N GLU A 216 7.59 10.86 17.23
CA GLU A 216 7.81 12.27 16.89
C GLU A 216 6.77 12.83 15.89
N GLY A 217 5.52 12.36 16.02
CA GLY A 217 4.40 12.75 15.14
C GLY A 217 4.38 12.05 13.78
N LEU A 218 5.36 11.19 13.47
CA LEU A 218 5.32 10.29 12.33
C LEU A 218 4.53 9.03 12.71
N LYS A 219 3.40 8.80 12.05
CA LYS A 219 2.59 7.59 12.23
C LYS A 219 3.02 6.55 11.22
N PHE A 220 3.46 5.40 11.70
CA PHE A 220 3.86 4.25 10.90
C PHE A 220 2.78 3.17 10.97
N THR A 221 2.37 2.65 9.81
CA THR A 221 1.42 1.52 9.71
C THR A 221 2.00 0.47 8.77
N PRO A 222 2.28 -0.76 9.24
CA PRO A 222 2.66 -1.85 8.35
C PRO A 222 1.42 -2.37 7.60
N ILE A 223 1.52 -2.54 6.29
CA ILE A 223 0.40 -2.90 5.40
C ILE A 223 0.44 -4.38 5.03
N LEU A 224 1.58 -4.83 4.50
CA LEU A 224 1.80 -6.22 4.15
C LEU A 224 2.80 -6.81 5.12
N VAL A 225 2.35 -7.72 5.99
CA VAL A 225 3.15 -8.34 7.03
C VAL A 225 3.05 -9.85 6.94
N ALA A 226 4.19 -10.53 7.02
CA ALA A 226 4.26 -11.98 7.10
C ALA A 226 5.51 -12.41 7.87
N THR A 227 5.49 -13.64 8.41
CA THR A 227 6.63 -14.21 9.13
C THR A 227 7.43 -15.11 8.20
N PRO A 228 8.67 -14.78 7.83
CA PRO A 228 9.52 -15.69 7.07
C PRO A 228 9.84 -16.93 7.92
N SER A 229 9.93 -18.09 7.26
CA SER A 229 10.42 -19.30 7.91
C SER A 229 11.89 -19.17 8.28
N ASP A 230 12.37 -20.07 9.14
CA ASP A 230 13.80 -20.15 9.47
C ASP A 230 14.66 -20.36 8.22
N ASP A 231 14.23 -21.19 7.27
CA ASP A 231 14.96 -21.42 6.00
C ASP A 231 15.07 -20.13 5.15
N VAL A 232 13.98 -19.35 5.09
CA VAL A 232 13.98 -18.05 4.42
C VAL A 232 14.87 -17.06 5.15
N ARG A 233 14.98 -17.14 6.48
CA ARG A 233 15.81 -16.24 7.28
C ARG A 233 17.30 -16.63 7.29
N ASP A 234 17.61 -17.91 7.16
CA ASP A 234 18.96 -18.47 7.26
C ASP A 234 19.75 -18.46 5.95
N GLY A 235 19.14 -18.07 4.82
CA GLY A 235 19.82 -18.16 3.51
C GLY A 235 20.78 -16.99 3.17
N PRO A 236 21.57 -17.12 2.09
CA PRO A 236 22.69 -16.24 1.77
C PRO A 236 22.35 -15.09 0.81
N TYR A 237 21.19 -14.45 1.00
CA TYR A 237 20.53 -13.62 -0.02
C TYR A 237 21.19 -12.26 -0.32
N VAL A 238 22.17 -11.86 0.49
CA VAL A 238 22.84 -10.55 0.42
C VAL A 238 24.27 -10.67 -0.08
N TYR A 239 24.88 -9.55 -0.49
CA TYR A 239 26.29 -9.48 -0.84
C TYR A 239 27.04 -8.44 0.03
N PRO A 240 28.13 -8.82 0.72
CA PRO A 240 28.72 -10.16 0.86
C PRO A 240 27.74 -11.18 1.46
N LYS A 241 27.92 -12.46 1.09
CA LYS A 241 27.00 -13.56 1.46
C LYS A 241 26.71 -13.59 2.96
N GLY A 242 25.44 -13.39 3.29
CA GLY A 242 24.89 -13.56 4.63
C GLY A 242 24.39 -14.99 4.89
N PRO A 243 23.43 -15.18 5.81
CA PRO A 243 22.76 -14.13 6.59
C PRO A 243 23.73 -13.55 7.63
N TYR A 244 23.46 -12.32 8.06
CA TYR A 244 24.19 -11.71 9.17
C TYR A 244 23.59 -12.17 10.51
N GLN A 245 24.40 -12.20 11.57
CA GLN A 245 23.96 -12.68 12.89
C GLN A 245 22.71 -11.97 13.41
N HIS A 246 22.56 -10.66 13.16
CA HIS A 246 21.37 -9.90 13.60
C HIS A 246 20.10 -10.26 12.84
N ILE A 247 20.20 -10.75 11.59
CA ILE A 247 19.06 -11.26 10.83
C ILE A 247 18.57 -12.56 11.45
N GLN A 248 19.51 -13.47 11.76
CA GLN A 248 19.21 -14.76 12.40
C GLN A 248 18.69 -14.60 13.83
N ALA A 249 19.17 -13.59 14.56
CA ALA A 249 18.69 -13.28 15.91
C ALA A 249 17.20 -12.90 15.95
N SER A 250 16.61 -12.55 14.79
CA SER A 250 15.20 -12.16 14.65
C SER A 250 14.28 -13.31 14.21
N LYS A 251 14.68 -14.57 14.41
CA LYS A 251 13.85 -15.75 14.11
C LYS A 251 12.45 -15.66 14.73
N GLY A 252 11.44 -16.05 13.96
CA GLY A 252 10.03 -15.96 14.33
C GLY A 252 9.42 -14.55 14.29
N ARG A 253 10.21 -13.49 14.08
CA ARG A 253 9.68 -12.12 13.94
C ARG A 253 8.93 -11.97 12.61
N ALA A 254 7.75 -11.36 12.66
CA ALA A 254 7.06 -10.90 11.46
C ALA A 254 7.80 -9.72 10.82
N GLU A 255 7.68 -9.55 9.52
CA GLU A 255 8.40 -8.50 8.78
C GLU A 255 7.40 -7.74 7.91
N ALA A 256 7.56 -6.41 7.83
CA ALA A 256 6.79 -5.59 6.89
C ALA A 256 7.46 -5.59 5.51
N MET A 257 6.69 -6.01 4.51
CA MET A 257 7.04 -5.94 3.09
C MET A 257 6.40 -4.73 2.40
N MET A 258 5.43 -4.10 3.06
CA MET A 258 4.87 -2.82 2.67
C MET A 258 4.48 -2.05 3.93
N TRP A 259 4.71 -0.75 3.94
CA TRP A 259 4.36 0.12 5.06
C TRP A 259 4.02 1.52 4.58
N ALA A 260 3.26 2.23 5.40
CA ALA A 260 2.81 3.58 5.16
C ALA A 260 3.23 4.49 6.32
N VAL A 261 3.50 5.76 6.00
CA VAL A 261 3.69 6.81 7.00
C VAL A 261 2.87 8.05 6.73
N GLU A 262 2.27 8.60 7.79
CA GLU A 262 1.78 9.97 7.81
C GLU A 262 2.79 10.83 8.55
N ARG A 263 3.25 11.91 7.92
CA ARG A 263 4.30 12.79 8.43
C ARG A 263 3.68 14.00 9.14
N PRO A 264 4.38 14.59 10.14
CA PRO A 264 3.87 15.75 10.87
C PRO A 264 3.70 17.00 10.01
N ASP A 265 4.36 17.07 8.84
CA ASP A 265 4.17 18.10 7.82
C ASP A 265 2.90 17.91 6.97
N GLY A 266 2.07 16.91 7.31
CA GLY A 266 0.86 16.55 6.59
C GLY A 266 1.12 15.76 5.30
N GLY A 267 2.37 15.49 4.95
CA GLY A 267 2.74 14.61 3.84
C GLY A 267 2.51 13.13 4.16
N ARG A 268 2.45 12.32 3.11
CA ARG A 268 2.37 10.86 3.22
C ARG A 268 3.59 10.23 2.59
N GLY A 269 3.90 9.00 2.97
CA GLY A 269 4.89 8.20 2.27
C GLY A 269 4.67 6.71 2.42
N PHE A 270 5.23 5.91 1.52
CA PHE A 270 5.18 4.46 1.64
C PHE A 270 6.44 3.81 1.07
N GLY A 271 6.78 2.65 1.63
CA GLY A 271 7.75 1.73 1.07
C GLY A 271 7.11 0.39 0.75
N PHE A 272 7.57 -0.23 -0.33
CA PHE A 272 7.08 -1.51 -0.82
C PHE A 272 8.24 -2.33 -1.35
N THR A 273 8.41 -3.58 -0.91
CA THR A 273 9.60 -4.37 -1.24
C THR A 273 9.37 -5.36 -2.40
N GLY A 274 8.12 -5.65 -2.76
CA GLY A 274 7.79 -6.52 -3.88
C GLY A 274 7.95 -5.85 -5.24
N GLY A 275 7.71 -6.60 -6.32
CA GLY A 275 7.82 -6.11 -7.69
C GLY A 275 9.13 -6.46 -8.38
N HIS A 276 9.80 -7.55 -7.97
CA HIS A 276 10.93 -8.10 -8.72
C HIS A 276 10.42 -8.75 -10.01
N TYR A 277 9.46 -9.68 -9.89
CA TYR A 277 8.86 -10.37 -11.02
C TYR A 277 7.71 -9.59 -11.61
N HIS A 278 7.81 -9.22 -12.89
CA HIS A 278 6.76 -8.49 -13.61
C HIS A 278 5.44 -9.26 -13.67
N ASP A 279 5.51 -10.59 -13.73
CA ASP A 279 4.33 -11.45 -13.83
C ASP A 279 3.43 -11.38 -12.59
N ASN A 280 3.96 -10.93 -11.45
CA ASN A 280 3.17 -10.74 -10.24
C ASN A 280 2.10 -9.65 -10.39
N TRP A 281 2.26 -8.71 -11.34
CA TRP A 281 1.21 -7.74 -11.65
C TRP A 281 -0.07 -8.38 -12.21
N GLY A 282 -0.04 -9.67 -12.60
CA GLY A 282 -1.22 -10.44 -12.94
C GLY A 282 -2.08 -10.85 -11.73
N ASN A 283 -1.56 -10.77 -10.51
CA ASN A 283 -2.33 -11.04 -9.29
C ASN A 283 -3.11 -9.77 -8.88
N ASP A 284 -4.44 -9.90 -8.78
CA ASP A 284 -5.34 -8.76 -8.54
C ASP A 284 -5.11 -8.08 -7.20
N ASP A 285 -4.89 -8.83 -6.12
CA ASP A 285 -4.74 -8.28 -4.77
C ASP A 285 -3.35 -7.65 -4.55
N PHE A 286 -2.31 -8.25 -5.13
CA PHE A 286 -0.96 -7.65 -5.18
C PHE A 286 -0.96 -6.33 -5.96
N ARG A 287 -1.66 -6.28 -7.10
CA ARG A 287 -1.79 -5.05 -7.87
C ARG A 287 -2.63 -4.02 -7.11
N LYS A 288 -3.78 -4.42 -6.56
CA LYS A 288 -4.71 -3.55 -5.82
C LYS A 288 -4.05 -2.82 -4.66
N VAL A 289 -3.26 -3.50 -3.83
CA VAL A 289 -2.61 -2.85 -2.68
C VAL A 289 -1.65 -1.74 -3.13
N VAL A 290 -0.96 -1.92 -4.26
CA VAL A 290 -0.11 -0.89 -4.86
C VAL A 290 -0.94 0.25 -5.44
N LEU A 291 -2.00 -0.04 -6.22
CA LEU A 291 -2.88 0.99 -6.78
C LEU A 291 -3.53 1.85 -5.67
N ASN A 292 -4.01 1.21 -4.60
CA ASN A 292 -4.52 1.91 -3.43
C ASN A 292 -3.45 2.81 -2.77
N ALA A 293 -2.18 2.38 -2.74
CA ALA A 293 -1.09 3.20 -2.22
C ALA A 293 -0.77 4.41 -3.08
N LEU A 294 -0.85 4.29 -4.41
CA LEU A 294 -0.69 5.44 -5.32
C LEU A 294 -1.76 6.51 -5.03
N LEU A 295 -3.03 6.11 -4.94
CA LEU A 295 -4.12 7.02 -4.58
C LEU A 295 -3.92 7.63 -3.19
N TRP A 296 -3.65 6.77 -2.18
CA TRP A 296 -3.53 7.20 -0.80
C TRP A 296 -2.38 8.20 -0.60
N VAL A 297 -1.22 7.96 -1.20
CA VAL A 297 -0.04 8.82 -1.01
C VAL A 297 -0.25 10.20 -1.62
N ALA A 298 -1.02 10.29 -2.70
CA ALA A 298 -1.45 11.53 -3.34
C ALA A 298 -2.60 12.24 -2.61
N LYS A 299 -3.10 11.64 -1.51
CA LYS A 299 -4.29 12.10 -0.79
C LYS A 299 -5.54 12.13 -1.66
N ALA A 300 -5.59 11.30 -2.70
CA ALA A 300 -6.81 10.98 -3.41
C ALA A 300 -7.68 10.03 -2.58
N GLU A 301 -8.96 9.94 -2.93
CA GLU A 301 -9.87 8.97 -2.32
C GLU A 301 -9.47 7.55 -2.74
N VAL A 302 -9.33 6.64 -1.77
CA VAL A 302 -9.19 5.21 -2.05
C VAL A 302 -10.57 4.58 -1.94
N PRO A 303 -11.10 3.93 -2.99
CA PRO A 303 -12.40 3.29 -2.93
C PRO A 303 -12.49 2.29 -1.75
N ALA A 304 -13.65 2.19 -1.11
CA ALA A 304 -13.85 1.25 0.00
C ALA A 304 -13.64 -0.23 -0.42
N SER A 305 -13.91 -0.56 -1.69
CA SER A 305 -13.64 -1.87 -2.30
C SER A 305 -12.20 -2.03 -2.82
N GLY A 306 -11.36 -1.01 -2.64
CA GLY A 306 -10.09 -0.83 -3.34
C GLY A 306 -10.29 -0.55 -4.83
N VAL A 307 -9.18 -0.23 -5.50
CA VAL A 307 -9.15 -0.07 -6.96
C VAL A 307 -9.48 -1.40 -7.62
N ASP A 308 -10.52 -1.41 -8.45
CA ASP A 308 -10.85 -2.55 -9.30
C ASP A 308 -10.03 -2.47 -10.59
N SER A 309 -9.39 -3.56 -10.96
CA SER A 309 -8.57 -3.64 -12.16
C SER A 309 -8.46 -5.10 -12.60
N SER A 310 -8.27 -5.32 -13.89
CA SER A 310 -7.96 -6.65 -14.43
C SER A 310 -6.84 -6.53 -15.46
N VAL A 311 -5.97 -7.54 -15.48
CA VAL A 311 -4.79 -7.56 -16.34
C VAL A 311 -4.77 -8.88 -17.09
N SER A 312 -4.84 -8.80 -18.41
CA SER A 312 -4.69 -9.95 -19.30
C SER A 312 -3.22 -10.31 -19.52
N LYS A 313 -2.98 -11.52 -20.04
CA LYS A 313 -1.64 -11.95 -20.45
C LYS A 313 -1.03 -11.02 -21.50
N ASP A 314 -1.83 -10.56 -22.47
CA ASP A 314 -1.33 -9.66 -23.53
C ASP A 314 -0.89 -8.31 -22.94
N GLN A 315 -1.59 -7.80 -21.92
CA GLN A 315 -1.16 -6.60 -21.20
C GLN A 315 0.12 -6.82 -20.39
N LEU A 316 0.31 -8.00 -19.79
CA LEU A 316 1.58 -8.35 -19.10
C LEU A 316 2.75 -8.50 -20.07
N ASP A 317 2.50 -8.93 -21.30
CA ASP A 317 3.52 -9.12 -22.33
C ASP A 317 3.79 -7.83 -23.13
N ALA A 318 2.94 -6.81 -22.99
CA ALA A 318 3.11 -5.51 -23.59
C ALA A 318 4.21 -4.70 -22.90
N ASN A 319 4.92 -3.89 -23.69
CA ASN A 319 5.86 -2.87 -23.21
C ASN A 319 7.02 -3.37 -22.33
N LEU A 320 7.33 -4.68 -22.35
CA LEU A 320 8.51 -5.23 -21.71
C LEU A 320 9.77 -4.46 -22.13
N ASP A 321 10.65 -4.23 -21.18
CA ASP A 321 11.89 -3.54 -21.42
C ASP A 321 12.74 -4.27 -22.48
N PRO A 322 13.42 -3.54 -23.36
CA PRO A 322 14.34 -4.13 -24.32
C PRO A 322 15.57 -4.69 -23.60
N LYS A 323 15.51 -5.97 -23.23
CA LYS A 323 16.57 -6.69 -22.52
C LYS A 323 17.17 -7.79 -23.38
N ASN A 324 18.49 -7.91 -23.32
CA ASN A 324 19.18 -9.02 -23.97
C ASN A 324 18.75 -10.33 -23.30
N LYS A 325 18.41 -11.33 -24.12
CA LYS A 325 18.30 -12.71 -23.63
C LYS A 325 19.70 -13.12 -23.16
N ARG A 326 19.83 -13.48 -21.88
CA ARG A 326 21.04 -14.11 -21.36
C ARG A 326 21.16 -15.54 -21.87
#